data_AF-A0A1B6HD76-F1
#
_entry.id   AF-A0A1B6HD76-F1
#
_cell.length_a   1.000
_cell.length_b   1.000
_cell.length_c   1.000
_cell.angle_alpha   90.00
_cell.angle_beta   90.00
_cell.angle_gamma   90.00
#
_symmetry.space_group_name_H-M   'P 1'
#
loop_
_entity.id
_entity.type
_entity.pdbx_description
1 polymer ?
#
loop_
_entity_poly.entity_id
_entity_poly.type
_entity_poly.pdbx_seq_one_letter_code
_entity_poly.pdbx_strand_id
1 'polypeptide(L)'
;DGNLRHNNVNIWSVFVNNAGEWKLGGFEYLSPELDLPVKILPGLEKYDPPEKSDFSKQKQITKCSTDMWGLGCLVWEIYNGPLPKKTSLKTIDKIPKSLSS
;
A
#
# COMPACT_ATOMS: atom_id res chain seq x y z
N ASP A 1 -21.19 2.45 7.52
CA ASP A 1 -19.77 2.81 7.37
C ASP A 1 -18.91 1.60 7.10
N GLY A 2 -18.21 1.59 5.97
CA GLY A 2 -17.26 0.54 5.62
C GLY A 2 -15.96 0.70 6.42
N ASN A 3 -15.94 0.20 7.66
CA ASN A 3 -14.75 0.13 8.49
C ASN A 3 -13.87 -1.08 8.07
N LEU A 4 -13.43 -1.13 6.82
CA LEU A 4 -12.62 -2.22 6.28
C LEU A 4 -11.29 -1.67 5.76
N ARG A 5 -10.21 -2.40 6.02
CA ARG A 5 -8.87 -2.13 5.50
C ARG A 5 -8.51 -3.18 4.46
N HIS A 6 -8.02 -2.74 3.30
CA HIS A 6 -7.59 -3.63 2.22
C HIS A 6 -6.31 -4.39 2.59
N ASN A 7 -5.41 -3.74 3.34
CA ASN A 7 -4.12 -4.23 3.82
C ASN A 7 -3.13 -4.62 2.72
N ASN A 8 -3.47 -4.48 1.44
CA ASN A 8 -2.66 -4.92 0.30
C ASN A 8 -2.73 -3.99 -0.91
N VAL A 9 -2.92 -2.68 -0.70
CA VAL A 9 -2.97 -1.72 -1.83
C VAL A 9 -1.59 -1.65 -2.50
N ASN A 10 -1.53 -1.98 -3.78
CA ASN A 10 -0.35 -1.91 -4.65
C ASN A 10 -0.77 -1.97 -6.13
N ILE A 11 0.19 -1.94 -7.06
CA ILE A 11 -0.10 -1.99 -8.51
C ILE A 11 -0.87 -3.24 -8.96
N TRP A 12 -0.81 -4.35 -8.22
CA TRP A 12 -1.50 -5.59 -8.53
C TRP A 12 -2.94 -5.65 -7.99
N SER A 13 -3.31 -4.75 -7.07
CA SER A 13 -4.66 -4.65 -6.53
C SER A 13 -5.55 -3.66 -7.29
N VAL A 14 -5.00 -2.93 -8.27
CA VAL A 14 -5.72 -1.91 -9.04
C VAL A 14 -5.97 -2.39 -10.46
N PHE A 15 -7.23 -2.40 -10.85
CA PHE A 15 -7.70 -2.74 -12.18
C PHE A 15 -8.32 -1.52 -12.83
N VAL A 16 -8.25 -1.43 -14.15
CA VAL A 16 -8.80 -0.31 -14.91
C VAL A 16 -9.87 -0.84 -15.84
N ASN A 17 -11.07 -0.24 -15.81
CA ASN A 17 -12.13 -0.60 -16.75
C ASN A 17 -11.97 0.14 -18.09
N ASN A 18 -12.84 -0.17 -19.07
CA ASN A 18 -12.80 0.47 -20.39
C ASN A 18 -13.02 1.99 -20.36
N ALA A 19 -13.59 2.53 -19.28
CA ALA A 19 -13.77 3.97 -19.08
C ALA A 19 -12.56 4.65 -18.43
N GLY A 20 -11.51 3.90 -18.07
CA GLY A 20 -10.34 4.41 -17.37
C GLY A 20 -10.50 4.52 -15.85
N GLU A 21 -11.63 4.07 -15.29
CA GLU A 21 -11.87 4.12 -13.85
C GLU A 21 -11.10 3.02 -13.13
N TRP A 22 -10.50 3.39 -11.99
CA TRP A 22 -9.80 2.44 -11.15
C TRP A 22 -10.78 1.67 -10.26
N LYS A 23 -10.61 0.35 -10.23
CA LYS A 23 -11.33 -0.57 -9.37
C LYS A 23 -10.32 -1.31 -8.50
N LEU A 24 -10.64 -1.41 -7.21
CA LEU A 24 -9.84 -2.18 -6.27
C LEU A 24 -10.25 -3.66 -6.29
N GLY A 25 -9.27 -4.55 -6.25
CA GLY A 25 -9.41 -5.99 -6.11
C GLY A 25 -8.26 -6.57 -5.28
N GLY A 26 -8.19 -7.88 -5.08
CA GLY A 26 -7.19 -8.48 -4.19
C GLY A 26 -7.57 -8.38 -2.71
N PHE A 27 -8.80 -8.79 -2.39
CA PHE A 27 -9.43 -8.66 -1.08
C PHE A 27 -9.06 -9.79 -0.10
N GLU A 28 -8.00 -10.56 -0.36
CA GLU A 28 -7.61 -11.71 0.47
C GLU A 28 -7.18 -11.31 1.88
N TYR A 29 -6.84 -10.04 2.07
CA TYR A 29 -6.41 -9.46 3.35
C TYR A 29 -7.39 -8.43 3.92
N LEU A 30 -8.60 -8.35 3.38
CA LEU A 30 -9.62 -7.38 3.81
C LEU A 30 -10.03 -7.66 5.27
N SER A 31 -9.89 -6.68 6.15
CA SER A 31 -10.18 -6.87 7.58
C SER A 31 -10.68 -5.60 8.28
N PRO A 32 -11.64 -5.71 9.21
CA PRO A 32 -12.03 -4.62 10.11
C PRO A 32 -11.07 -4.45 11.30
N GLU A 33 -10.13 -5.38 11.52
CA GLU A 33 -9.18 -5.36 12.64
C GLU A 33 -7.97 -4.47 12.40
N LEU A 34 -7.49 -3.78 13.45
CA LEU A 34 -6.28 -2.94 13.36
C LEU A 34 -4.99 -3.75 13.20
N ASP A 35 -5.04 -5.05 13.51
CA ASP A 35 -3.90 -5.95 13.39
C ASP A 35 -3.50 -6.14 11.92
N LEU A 36 -2.19 -6.01 11.66
CA LEU A 36 -1.64 -6.17 10.33
C LEU A 36 -1.59 -7.66 9.96
N PRO A 37 -2.20 -8.07 8.84
CA PRO A 37 -2.23 -9.48 8.46
C PRO A 37 -0.85 -10.00 8.04
N VAL A 38 -0.61 -11.28 8.31
CA VAL A 38 0.55 -12.00 7.76
C VAL A 38 0.29 -12.29 6.29
N LYS A 39 1.25 -11.94 5.42
CA LYS A 39 1.12 -12.17 3.98
C LYS A 39 1.45 -13.62 3.67
N ILE A 40 0.58 -14.27 2.89
CA ILE A 40 0.78 -15.67 2.45
C ILE A 40 1.91 -15.74 1.40
N LEU A 41 2.01 -14.69 0.57
CA LEU A 41 3.05 -14.58 -0.46
C LEU A 41 4.19 -13.69 0.05
N PRO A 42 5.42 -14.22 0.24
CA PRO A 42 6.56 -13.44 0.73
C PRO A 42 6.88 -12.21 -0.14
N GLY A 43 6.63 -12.30 -1.45
CA GLY A 43 6.82 -11.19 -2.38
C GLY A 43 5.94 -9.96 -2.11
N LEU A 44 4.88 -10.09 -1.30
CA LEU A 44 4.01 -8.99 -0.91
C LEU A 44 4.47 -8.26 0.37
N GLU A 45 5.39 -8.82 1.14
CA GLU A 45 5.89 -8.19 2.38
C GLU A 45 6.61 -6.87 2.13
N LYS A 46 7.09 -6.64 0.90
CA LYS A 46 7.66 -5.34 0.49
C LYS A 46 6.67 -4.18 0.60
N TYR A 47 5.37 -4.46 0.59
CA TYR A 47 4.29 -3.49 0.77
C TYR A 47 3.88 -3.30 2.24
N ASP A 48 4.43 -4.10 3.17
CA ASP A 48 4.11 -3.96 4.58
C ASP A 48 4.59 -2.60 5.12
N PRO A 49 3.76 -1.92 5.93
CA PRO A 49 4.11 -0.63 6.46
C PRO A 49 5.19 -0.75 7.56
N PRO A 50 6.00 0.29 7.81
CA PRO A 50 7.15 0.24 8.74
C PRO A 50 6.76 -0.12 10.18
N GLU A 51 5.57 0.26 10.63
CA GLU A 51 5.02 -0.10 11.94
C GLU A 51 4.85 -1.62 12.14
N LYS A 52 4.76 -2.43 11.07
CA LYS A 52 4.66 -3.89 11.20
C LYS A 52 5.88 -4.48 11.91
N SER A 53 7.06 -3.94 11.59
CA SER A 53 8.35 -4.36 12.15
C SER A 53 8.77 -3.58 13.39
N ASP A 54 8.04 -2.53 13.77
CA ASP A 54 8.42 -1.61 14.83
C ASP A 54 7.31 -1.52 15.89
N PHE A 55 7.43 -2.33 16.94
CA PHE A 55 6.49 -2.38 18.07
C PHE A 55 6.29 -1.02 18.75
N SER A 56 7.26 -0.11 18.69
CA SER A 56 7.10 1.23 19.25
C SER A 56 6.11 2.09 18.46
N LYS A 57 5.98 1.82 17.15
CA LYS A 57 5.09 2.52 16.21
C LYS A 57 3.74 1.84 16.03
N GLN A 58 3.56 0.58 16.46
CA GLN A 58 2.27 -0.10 16.37
C GLN A 58 1.15 0.67 17.08
N LYS A 59 1.46 1.37 18.17
CA LYS A 59 0.49 2.25 18.87
C LYS A 59 -0.01 3.42 18.03
N GLN A 60 0.65 3.73 16.91
CA GLN A 60 0.29 4.82 16.00
C GLN A 60 -0.56 4.34 14.81
N ILE A 61 -0.85 3.03 14.71
CA ILE A 61 -1.71 2.49 13.66
C ILE A 61 -3.10 3.12 13.77
N THR A 62 -3.53 3.75 12.69
CA THR A 62 -4.88 4.31 12.58
C THR A 62 -5.74 3.41 11.72
N LYS A 63 -7.03 3.73 11.61
CA LYS A 63 -7.94 2.99 10.74
C LYS A 63 -7.53 3.00 9.26
N CYS A 64 -6.76 4.00 8.82
CA CYS A 64 -6.38 4.17 7.41
C CYS A 64 -4.88 4.08 7.14
N SER A 65 -4.01 4.08 8.17
CA SER A 65 -2.55 4.21 7.97
C SER A 65 -1.97 3.12 7.07
N THR A 66 -2.42 1.87 7.23
CA THR A 66 -1.97 0.73 6.41
C THR A 66 -2.29 0.91 4.93
N ASP A 67 -3.53 1.30 4.60
CA ASP A 67 -3.95 1.48 3.21
C ASP A 67 -3.36 2.76 2.62
N MET A 68 -3.15 3.81 3.44
CA MET A 68 -2.44 5.03 3.02
C MET A 68 -0.96 4.73 2.71
N TRP A 69 -0.32 3.84 3.45
CA TRP A 69 1.02 3.35 3.12
C TRP A 69 1.03 2.61 1.77
N GLY A 70 0.07 1.70 1.57
CA GLY A 70 -0.08 0.99 0.30
C GLY A 70 -0.38 1.93 -0.87
N LEU A 71 -1.18 2.99 -0.66
CA LEU A 71 -1.39 4.04 -1.64
C LEU A 71 -0.07 4.77 -1.99
N GLY A 72 0.77 5.06 -1.01
CA GLY A 72 2.10 5.61 -1.24
C GLY A 72 2.98 4.69 -2.09
N CYS A 73 2.93 3.37 -1.83
CA CYS A 73 3.60 2.38 -2.66
C CYS A 73 3.06 2.40 -4.10
N LEU A 74 1.74 2.40 -4.27
CA LEU A 74 1.09 2.46 -5.59
C LEU A 74 1.49 3.73 -6.36
N VAL A 75 1.48 4.90 -5.73
CA VAL A 75 1.92 6.16 -6.36
C VAL A 75 3.36 6.05 -6.83
N TRP A 76 4.25 5.50 -6.01
CA TRP A 76 5.63 5.27 -6.42
C TRP A 76 5.72 4.32 -7.63
N GLU A 77 4.95 3.23 -7.62
CA GLU A 77 4.94 2.22 -8.68
C GLU A 77 4.44 2.76 -10.02
N ILE A 78 3.49 3.70 -10.03
CA ILE A 78 3.00 4.35 -11.26
C ILE A 78 4.14 5.01 -12.04
N TYR A 79 5.11 5.61 -11.34
CA TYR A 79 6.23 6.32 -11.98
C TYR A 79 7.50 5.48 -12.12
N ASN A 80 7.63 4.37 -11.39
CA ASN A 80 8.87 3.58 -11.32
C ASN A 80 8.72 2.12 -11.76
N GLY A 81 7.49 1.66 -12.02
CA GLY A 81 7.18 0.24 -12.21
C GLY A 81 7.03 -0.52 -10.89
N PRO A 82 6.83 -1.85 -10.94
CA PRO A 82 6.61 -2.66 -9.75
C PRO A 82 7.71 -2.51 -8.70
N LEU A 83 7.32 -2.33 -7.44
CA LEU A 83 8.24 -2.07 -6.32
C LEU A 83 9.18 -3.26 -6.15
N PRO A 84 10.51 -3.11 -6.30
CA PRO A 84 11.42 -4.24 -6.12
C PRO A 84 11.69 -4.53 -4.64
N LYS A 85 11.77 -3.48 -3.81
CA LYS A 85 12.04 -3.55 -2.37
C LYS A 85 11.58 -2.28 -1.67
N LYS A 86 11.26 -2.40 -0.38
CA LYS A 86 10.78 -1.28 0.46
C LYS A 86 11.73 -0.07 0.49
N THR A 87 13.04 -0.28 0.42
CA THR A 87 14.03 0.81 0.45
C THR A 87 14.01 1.70 -0.79
N SER A 88 13.45 1.23 -1.91
CA SER A 88 13.31 2.01 -3.14
C SER A 88 12.34 3.19 -3.01
N LEU A 89 11.44 3.17 -2.02
CA LEU A 89 10.53 4.28 -1.72
C LEU A 89 11.25 5.58 -1.34
N LYS A 90 12.55 5.53 -1.03
CA LYS A 90 13.38 6.71 -0.78
C LYS A 90 13.75 7.48 -2.07
N THR A 91 13.62 6.85 -3.23
CA THR A 91 13.99 7.42 -4.53
C THR A 91 12.73 7.94 -5.21
N ILE A 92 12.54 9.26 -5.22
CA ILE A 92 11.32 9.92 -5.73
C ILE A 92 11.57 10.74 -6.99
N ASP A 93 12.74 10.62 -7.62
CA ASP A 93 13.18 11.48 -8.73
C ASP A 93 12.29 11.39 -9.98
N LYS A 94 11.57 10.28 -10.15
CA LYS A 94 10.62 10.07 -11.26
C LYS A 94 9.20 10.57 -10.95
N ILE A 95 8.92 10.94 -9.71
CA ILE A 95 7.63 11.51 -9.32
C ILE A 95 7.64 12.99 -9.69
N PRO A 96 6.64 13.49 -10.45
CA PRO A 96 6.57 14.89 -10.84
C PRO A 96 6.63 15.83 -9.63
N LYS A 97 7.43 16.91 -9.74
CA LYS A 97 7.62 17.88 -8.65
C LYS A 97 6.33 18.53 -8.16
N SER A 98 5.33 18.62 -9.04
CA SER A 98 3.98 19.12 -8.69
C SER A 98 3.26 18.28 -7.65
N LEU A 99 3.69 17.03 -7.43
CA LEU A 99 3.12 16.10 -6.45
C LEU A 99 4.05 15.88 -5.23
N SER A 100 5.24 16.47 -5.23
CA SER A 100 6.25 16.26 -4.19
C SER A 100 6.32 17.42 -3.17
N SER A 101 5.29 18.27 -3.09
CA SER A 101 5.24 19.47 -2.25
C SER A 101 3.98 19.51 -1.40
#